data_AF-A0A6G1R3P5-F1
#
_entry.id   AF-A0A6G1R3P5-F1
#
_cell.length_a   1.000
_cell.length_b   1.000
_cell.length_c   1.000
_cell.angle_alpha   90.00
_cell.angle_beta   90.00
_cell.angle_gamma   90.00
#
_symmetry.space_group_name_H-M   'P 1'
#
loop_
_entity.id
_entity.type
_entity.pdbx_description
1 polymer ?
#
loop_
_entity_poly.entity_id
_entity_poly.type
_entity_poly.pdbx_seq_one_letter_code
_entity_poly.pdbx_strand_id
1 'polypeptide(L)'
;YDGLDAVGVDQQPVMNYNPWMLLYFISFLLIVAFFVLNMFVGVVVENFHKCRQHQEEEEAKRREEKRLRRLEKKRRSKEKQMAEAQCKPYYSDYSRFRLLIHQMCTSHYLDLFITGVIGLNV
;
A
#
# COMPACT_ATOMS: atom_id res chain seq x y z
N TYR A 1 53.75 -4.48 18.91
CA TYR A 1 55.21 -4.38 19.00
C TYR A 1 55.77 -5.66 19.59
N ASP A 2 55.31 -6.10 20.77
CA ASP A 2 55.77 -7.35 21.43
C ASP A 2 55.69 -8.63 20.59
N GLY A 3 54.72 -8.75 19.67
CA GLY A 3 54.60 -9.91 18.78
C GLY A 3 55.60 -9.93 17.61
N LEU A 4 56.23 -8.80 17.25
CA LEU A 4 57.21 -8.70 16.16
C LEU A 4 58.65 -8.88 16.66
N ASP A 5 58.89 -8.51 17.92
CA ASP A 5 60.19 -8.56 18.58
C ASP A 5 60.40 -9.87 19.38
N ALA A 6 59.42 -10.78 19.31
CA ALA A 6 59.47 -12.09 19.97
C ALA A 6 60.49 -13.02 19.28
N VAL A 7 61.44 -13.50 20.08
CA VAL A 7 62.59 -14.32 19.66
C VAL A 7 62.43 -15.79 20.06
N GLY A 8 62.18 -16.07 21.34
CA GLY A 8 62.04 -17.42 21.90
C GLY A 8 61.66 -17.38 23.39
N VAL A 9 61.35 -18.54 23.97
CA VAL A 9 61.02 -18.64 25.42
C VAL A 9 62.27 -18.28 26.23
N ASP A 10 62.11 -17.45 27.26
CA ASP A 10 63.18 -16.93 28.15
C ASP A 10 64.24 -16.04 27.48
N GLN A 11 63.98 -15.51 26.27
CA GLN A 11 64.86 -14.54 25.60
C GLN A 11 64.26 -13.13 25.61
N GLN A 12 65.11 -12.13 25.81
CA GLN A 12 64.71 -10.72 25.80
C GLN A 12 64.38 -10.27 24.36
N PRO A 13 63.29 -9.52 24.13
CA PRO A 13 62.86 -9.13 22.79
C PRO A 13 63.93 -8.31 22.06
N VAL A 14 64.13 -8.62 20.78
CA VAL A 14 65.07 -7.92 19.90
C VAL A 14 64.26 -7.18 18.85
N MET A 15 64.50 -5.87 18.71
CA MET A 15 63.75 -5.04 17.77
C MET A 15 63.88 -5.56 16.33
N ASN A 16 62.73 -5.71 15.65
CA ASN A 16 62.62 -6.12 14.25
C ASN A 16 63.20 -7.51 13.93
N TYR A 17 63.12 -8.47 14.86
CA TYR A 17 63.66 -9.81 14.64
C TYR A 17 62.94 -10.58 13.51
N ASN A 18 61.61 -10.51 13.44
CA ASN A 18 60.81 -11.28 12.48
C ASN A 18 59.90 -10.40 11.59
N PRO A 19 60.45 -9.74 10.55
CA PRO A 19 59.65 -8.91 9.64
C PRO A 19 58.57 -9.70 8.88
N TRP A 20 58.76 -11.01 8.67
CA TRP A 20 57.78 -11.89 8.01
C TRP A 20 56.51 -12.11 8.84
N MET A 21 56.60 -12.03 10.17
CA MET A 21 55.46 -12.18 11.07
C MET A 21 54.48 -11.00 10.93
N LEU A 22 54.98 -9.83 10.50
CA LEU A 22 54.16 -8.68 10.15
C LEU A 22 53.20 -8.99 9.00
N LEU A 23 53.70 -9.63 7.95
CA LEU A 23 52.88 -10.01 6.78
C LEU A 23 51.82 -11.04 7.17
N TYR A 24 52.13 -11.96 8.09
CA TYR A 24 51.14 -12.86 8.66
C TYR A 24 50.01 -12.09 9.38
N PHE A 25 50.33 -11.15 10.26
CA PHE A 25 49.30 -10.35 10.95
C PHE A 25 48.45 -9.50 10.00
N ILE A 26 49.09 -8.83 9.03
CA ILE A 26 48.38 -7.99 8.04
C ILE A 26 47.46 -8.84 7.18
N SER A 27 47.95 -9.96 6.63
CA SER A 27 47.14 -10.85 5.79
C SER A 27 45.98 -11.48 6.56
N PHE A 28 46.22 -11.93 7.80
CA PHE A 28 45.18 -12.46 8.68
C PHE A 28 44.10 -11.41 8.98
N LEU A 29 44.51 -10.18 9.34
CA LEU A 29 43.58 -9.08 9.59
C LEU A 29 42.73 -8.75 8.37
N LEU A 30 43.33 -8.69 7.18
CA LEU A 30 42.60 -8.41 5.94
C LEU A 30 41.59 -9.50 5.61
N ILE A 31 41.95 -10.77 5.75
CA ILE A 31 41.05 -11.90 5.47
C ILE A 31 39.87 -11.89 6.45
N VAL A 32 40.13 -11.74 7.75
CA VAL A 32 39.07 -11.72 8.78
C VAL A 32 38.18 -10.49 8.61
N ALA A 33 38.76 -9.32 8.38
CA ALA A 33 38.00 -8.09 8.17
C ALA A 33 37.11 -8.19 6.93
N PHE A 34 37.63 -8.70 5.81
CA PHE A 34 36.86 -8.90 4.59
C PHE A 34 35.71 -9.89 4.79
N PHE A 35 35.96 -10.99 5.48
CA PHE A 35 34.92 -11.98 5.79
C PHE A 35 33.80 -11.39 6.65
N VAL A 36 34.15 -10.70 7.74
CA VAL A 36 33.18 -10.06 8.64
C VAL A 36 32.39 -8.98 7.91
N LEU A 37 33.03 -8.16 7.08
CA LEU A 37 32.38 -7.14 6.27
C LEU A 37 31.38 -7.77 5.29
N ASN A 38 31.79 -8.80 4.57
CA ASN A 38 30.90 -9.46 3.61
C ASN A 38 29.74 -10.20 4.30
N MET A 39 29.99 -10.82 5.45
CA MET A 39 28.94 -11.43 6.26
C MET A 39 27.95 -10.37 6.75
N PHE A 40 28.44 -9.21 7.19
CA PHE A 40 27.60 -8.10 7.64
C PHE A 40 26.74 -7.54 6.50
N VAL A 41 27.34 -7.26 5.35
CA VAL A 41 26.61 -6.81 4.16
C VAL A 41 25.56 -7.84 3.74
N GLY A 42 25.88 -9.13 3.79
CA GLY A 42 24.93 -10.22 3.52
C GLY A 42 23.68 -10.15 4.40
N VAL A 43 23.86 -10.07 5.72
CA VAL A 43 22.74 -9.99 6.68
C VAL A 43 21.93 -8.70 6.53
N VAL A 44 22.60 -7.57 6.31
CA VAL A 44 21.91 -6.27 6.14
C VAL A 44 21.10 -6.27 4.85
N VAL A 45 21.67 -6.70 3.73
CA VAL A 45 20.97 -6.79 2.44
C VAL A 45 19.79 -7.77 2.51
N GLU A 46 19.97 -8.91 3.16
CA GLU A 46 18.87 -9.88 3.36
C GLU A 46 17.71 -9.26 4.14
N ASN A 47 18.01 -8.50 5.22
CA ASN A 47 16.98 -7.79 5.98
C ASN A 47 16.29 -6.70 5.17
N PHE A 48 17.03 -5.93 4.36
CA PHE A 48 16.43 -4.94 3.45
C PHE A 48 15.50 -5.59 2.43
N HIS A 49 15.91 -6.73 1.84
CA HIS A 49 15.07 -7.48 0.92
C HIS A 49 13.79 -8.00 1.60
N LYS A 50 13.89 -8.56 2.81
CA LYS A 50 12.72 -8.99 3.61
C LYS A 50 11.79 -7.83 3.92
N CYS A 51 12.33 -6.69 4.35
CA CYS A 51 11.54 -5.49 4.65
C CYS A 51 10.81 -4.97 3.40
N ARG A 52 11.51 -4.93 2.26
CA ARG A 52 10.91 -4.50 0.98
C ARG A 52 9.77 -5.43 0.55
N GLN A 53 9.97 -6.75 0.60
CA GLN A 53 8.93 -7.74 0.27
C GLN A 53 7.71 -7.60 1.18
N HIS A 54 7.92 -7.47 2.49
CA HIS A 54 6.82 -7.32 3.45
C HIS A 54 6.00 -6.05 3.18
N GLN A 55 6.65 -4.93 2.87
CA GLN A 55 5.96 -3.69 2.52
C GLN A 55 5.12 -3.82 1.24
N GLU A 56 5.67 -4.45 0.20
CA GLU A 56 4.94 -4.69 -1.05
C GLU A 56 3.70 -5.56 -0.84
N GLU A 57 3.83 -6.64 -0.05
CA GLU A 57 2.71 -7.53 0.29
C GLU A 57 1.63 -6.82 1.12
N GLU A 58 2.02 -6.04 2.13
CA GLU A 58 1.07 -5.28 2.94
C GLU A 58 0.34 -4.21 2.13
N GLU A 59 1.04 -3.54 1.21
CA GLU A 59 0.42 -2.53 0.34
C GLU A 59 -0.53 -3.19 -0.68
N ALA A 60 -0.18 -4.37 -1.21
CA ALA A 60 -1.04 -5.17 -2.06
C ALA A 60 -2.31 -5.61 -1.31
N LYS A 61 -2.17 -6.19 -0.12
CA LYS A 61 -3.31 -6.58 0.74
C LYS A 61 -4.21 -5.40 1.06
N ARG A 62 -3.64 -4.24 1.42
CA ARG A 62 -4.40 -3.02 1.70
C ARG A 62 -5.16 -2.53 0.46
N ARG A 63 -4.59 -2.67 -0.74
CA ARG A 63 -5.26 -2.33 -2.01
C ARG A 63 -6.41 -3.29 -2.31
N GLU A 64 -6.21 -4.58 -2.11
CA GLU A 64 -7.25 -5.60 -2.30
C GLU A 64 -8.41 -5.42 -1.32
N GLU A 65 -8.13 -5.19 -0.04
CA GLU A 65 -9.17 -4.97 0.97
C GLU A 65 -10.02 -3.73 0.65
N LYS A 66 -9.38 -2.63 0.22
CA LYS A 66 -10.09 -1.43 -0.25
C LYS A 66 -10.97 -1.73 -1.47
N ARG A 67 -10.52 -2.59 -2.39
CA ARG A 67 -11.30 -3.01 -3.57
C ARG A 67 -12.51 -3.85 -3.15
N LEU A 68 -12.32 -4.84 -2.27
CA LEU A 68 -13.39 -5.68 -1.75
C LEU A 68 -14.45 -4.85 -1.01
N ARG A 69 -14.03 -3.93 -0.11
CA ARG A 69 -14.95 -3.02 0.59
C ARG A 69 -15.77 -2.14 -0.37
N ARG A 70 -15.18 -1.69 -1.50
CA ARG A 70 -15.91 -0.92 -2.53
C ARG A 70 -16.92 -1.79 -3.28
N LEU A 71 -16.55 -3.02 -3.60
CA LEU A 71 -17.45 -3.98 -4.27
C LEU A 71 -18.63 -4.33 -3.36
N GLU A 72 -18.39 -4.60 -2.08
CA GLU A 72 -19.45 -4.86 -1.11
C GLU A 72 -20.40 -3.66 -0.94
N LYS A 73 -19.85 -2.43 -0.84
CA LYS A 73 -20.68 -1.22 -0.78
C LYS A 73 -21.57 -1.07 -2.02
N LYS A 74 -21.03 -1.33 -3.22
CA LYS A 74 -21.80 -1.32 -4.48
C LYS A 74 -22.87 -2.41 -4.52
N ARG A 75 -22.59 -3.61 -3.98
CA ARG A 75 -23.58 -4.70 -3.88
C ARG A 75 -24.73 -4.29 -2.97
N ARG A 76 -24.44 -3.80 -1.76
CA ARG A 76 -25.46 -3.33 -0.82
C ARG A 76 -26.30 -2.18 -1.37
N SER A 77 -25.69 -1.22 -2.07
CA SER A 77 -26.45 -0.12 -2.69
C SER A 77 -27.36 -0.59 -3.83
N LYS A 78 -26.88 -1.54 -4.66
CA LYS A 78 -27.70 -2.15 -5.72
C LYS A 78 -28.85 -2.96 -5.15
N GLU A 79 -28.61 -3.76 -4.12
CA GLU A 79 -29.66 -4.53 -3.43
C GLU A 79 -30.74 -3.61 -2.84
N LYS A 80 -30.34 -2.50 -2.20
CA LYS A 80 -31.28 -1.48 -1.72
C LYS A 80 -32.08 -0.84 -2.85
N GLN A 81 -31.42 -0.39 -3.93
CA GLN A 81 -32.11 0.18 -5.09
C GLN A 81 -33.08 -0.80 -5.74
N MET A 82 -32.71 -2.08 -5.84
CA MET A 82 -33.57 -3.11 -6.41
C MET A 82 -34.77 -3.40 -5.49
N ALA A 83 -34.58 -3.40 -4.17
CA ALA A 83 -35.67 -3.52 -3.20
C ALA A 83 -36.62 -2.31 -3.26
N GLU A 84 -36.09 -1.08 -3.35
CA GLU A 84 -36.90 0.14 -3.49
C GLU A 84 -37.65 0.19 -4.83
N ALA A 85 -37.05 -0.27 -5.93
CA ALA A 85 -37.71 -0.39 -7.22
C ALA A 85 -38.78 -1.49 -7.25
N GLN A 86 -38.61 -2.54 -6.43
CA GLN A 86 -39.57 -3.64 -6.31
C GLN A 86 -40.71 -3.34 -5.33
N CYS A 87 -40.53 -2.38 -4.41
CA CYS A 87 -41.65 -1.76 -3.70
C CYS A 87 -42.55 -1.07 -4.73
N LYS A 88 -43.77 -1.57 -4.90
CA LYS A 88 -44.77 -0.95 -5.76
C LYS A 88 -44.85 0.55 -5.40
N PRO A 89 -44.68 1.47 -6.36
CA PRO A 89 -44.72 2.89 -6.06
C PRO A 89 -46.03 3.22 -5.34
N TYR A 90 -45.93 4.03 -4.28
CA TYR A 90 -47.03 4.42 -3.37
C TYR A 90 -48.27 4.98 -4.09
N TYR A 91 -48.12 5.38 -5.37
CA TYR A 91 -49.19 5.86 -6.22
C TYR A 91 -50.02 4.78 -6.95
N SER A 92 -49.61 3.51 -6.88
CA SER A 92 -50.22 2.42 -7.65
C SER A 92 -51.67 2.09 -7.28
N ASP A 93 -52.14 2.54 -6.12
CA ASP A 93 -53.52 2.33 -5.64
C ASP A 93 -54.44 3.56 -5.80
N TYR A 94 -54.07 4.58 -6.60
CA TYR A 94 -54.93 5.76 -6.80
C TYR A 94 -56.07 5.56 -7.79
N SER A 95 -57.22 6.20 -7.51
CA SER A 95 -58.38 6.21 -8.41
C SER A 95 -58.06 6.92 -9.74
N ARG A 96 -58.68 6.48 -10.85
CA ARG A 96 -58.38 6.93 -12.22
C ARG A 96 -58.37 8.45 -12.41
N PHE A 97 -59.26 9.18 -11.73
CA PHE A 97 -59.32 10.65 -11.84
C PHE A 97 -58.09 11.33 -11.25
N ARG A 98 -57.62 10.83 -10.11
CA ARG A 98 -56.44 11.38 -9.44
C ARG A 98 -55.15 11.06 -10.19
N LEU A 99 -55.08 9.89 -10.84
CA LEU A 99 -53.97 9.51 -11.70
C LEU A 99 -53.89 10.40 -12.96
N LEU A 100 -55.03 10.74 -13.56
CA LEU A 100 -55.13 11.63 -14.73
C LEU A 100 -54.59 13.04 -14.45
N ILE A 101 -54.98 13.63 -13.32
CA ILE A 101 -54.46 14.95 -12.91
C ILE A 101 -52.95 14.87 -12.66
N HIS A 102 -52.48 13.81 -11.99
CA HIS A 102 -51.06 13.61 -11.73
C HIS A 102 -50.26 13.43 -13.03
N GLN A 103 -50.74 12.60 -13.96
CA GLN A 103 -50.09 12.35 -15.25
C GLN A 103 -50.07 13.60 -16.13
N MET A 104 -51.08 14.46 -16.01
CA MET A 104 -51.10 15.76 -16.68
C MET A 104 -50.10 16.74 -16.04
N CYS A 105 -50.03 16.80 -14.70
CA CYS A 105 -49.08 17.64 -13.94
C CYS A 105 -47.62 17.20 -14.06
N THR A 106 -47.32 15.90 -14.19
CA THR A 106 -45.94 15.41 -14.40
C THR A 106 -45.52 15.50 -15.88
N SER A 107 -46.40 15.98 -16.77
CA SER A 107 -46.05 16.14 -18.18
C SER A 107 -45.16 17.36 -18.37
N HIS A 108 -44.08 17.17 -19.12
CA HIS A 108 -43.09 18.22 -19.42
C HIS A 108 -43.69 19.43 -20.18
N TYR A 109 -44.89 19.29 -20.76
CA TYR A 109 -45.58 20.35 -21.51
C TYR A 109 -46.20 21.43 -20.62
N LEU A 110 -46.58 21.09 -19.39
CA LEU A 110 -47.22 22.03 -18.46
C LEU A 110 -46.20 23.04 -17.91
N ASP A 111 -45.00 22.57 -17.57
CA ASP A 111 -43.89 23.44 -17.17
C ASP A 111 -43.44 24.35 -18.32
N LEU A 112 -43.37 23.82 -19.55
CA LEU A 112 -43.10 24.61 -20.76
C LEU A 112 -44.16 25.68 -21.01
N PHE A 113 -45.43 25.36 -20.75
CA PHE A 113 -46.54 26.30 -20.90
C PHE A 113 -46.50 27.42 -19.85
N ILE A 114 -46.27 27.10 -18.58
CA ILE A 114 -46.13 28.10 -17.49
C ILE A 114 -44.94 29.03 -17.77
N THR A 115 -43.81 28.45 -18.18
CA THR A 115 -42.61 29.22 -18.57
C THR A 115 -42.89 30.14 -19.76
N GLY A 116 -43.62 29.66 -20.76
CA GLY A 116 -44.05 30.44 -21.92
C GLY A 116 -44.95 31.61 -21.55
N VAL A 117 -45.95 31.40 -20.68
CA VAL A 117 -46.88 32.46 -20.23
C VAL A 117 -46.17 33.55 -19.43
N ILE A 118 -45.22 33.18 -18.56
CA ILE A 118 -44.41 34.15 -17.80
C ILE A 118 -43.53 34.98 -18.74
N GLY A 119 -42.91 34.35 -19.75
CA GLY A 119 -42.07 35.04 -20.73
C GLY A 119 -42.83 35.96 -21.69
N LEU A 120 -44.10 35.66 -22.00
CA LEU A 120 -44.94 36.45 -22.92
C LEU A 120 -45.66 37.62 -22.22
N ASN A 121 -45.78 37.57 -20.89
CA ASN A 121 -46.34 38.65 -20.06
C ASN A 121 -45.25 39.62 -19.55
N VAL A 122 -44.00 39.43 -20.00
CA VAL A 122 -42.88 40.35 -19.78
C VAL A 122 -42.76 41.33 -20.94
#